data_AF-A0A6G0UD04-F1
#
_entry.id   AF-A0A6G0UD04-F1
#
_cell.length_a   1.000
_cell.length_b   1.000
_cell.length_c   1.000
_cell.angle_alpha   90.00
_cell.angle_beta   90.00
_cell.angle_gamma   90.00
#
_symmetry.space_group_name_H-M   'P 1'
#
loop_
_entity.id
_entity.type
_entity.pdbx_description
1 polymer ?
#
loop_
_entity_poly.entity_id
_entity_poly.type
_entity_poly.pdbx_seq_one_letter_code
_entity_poly.pdbx_strand_id
1 'polypeptide(L)'
;MAVFLAVGCYNKAPYVPEPQKNSIFIVKFEFTKDSGKLSVVSKYDDVINASYFAKSGDRLFVVSEQQDLSSVVQFRIRGFDARSIDSGKIEKTLLLEFEKKVDFCDPGACFVSIEELVDDSKRISVACYDSGVLRTFKSRGKELEEEGKLKFDFCVDEESERQERPHAHCVVKSGKEEGSLAVVDLGADRVYQ
;
A
#
# COMPACT_ATOMS: atom_id res chain seq x y z
N MET A 1 -0.77 -27.50 -0.23
CA MET A 1 0.24 -26.40 -0.23
C MET A 1 -0.38 -25.22 0.50
N ALA A 2 0.37 -24.51 1.35
CA ALA A 2 -0.14 -23.35 2.07
C ALA A 2 0.52 -22.06 1.54
N VAL A 3 -0.27 -21.00 1.44
CA VAL A 3 0.16 -19.66 1.03
C VAL A 3 -0.30 -18.66 2.09
N PHE A 4 0.48 -17.61 2.34
CA PHE A 4 0.07 -16.50 3.20
C PHE A 4 -0.35 -15.31 2.37
N LEU A 5 -1.46 -14.70 2.77
CA LEU A 5 -2.02 -13.49 2.16
C LEU A 5 -1.98 -12.39 3.22
N ALA A 6 -1.48 -11.22 2.84
CA ALA A 6 -1.71 -10.00 3.58
C ALA A 6 -3.00 -9.37 3.04
N VAL A 7 -3.96 -9.12 3.92
CA VAL A 7 -5.26 -8.52 3.58
C VAL A 7 -5.40 -7.25 4.40
N GLY A 8 -5.52 -6.11 3.74
CA GLY A 8 -5.87 -4.88 4.40
C GLY A 8 -7.36 -4.60 4.35
N CYS A 9 -7.81 -3.74 5.25
CA CYS A 9 -9.15 -3.22 5.26
C CYS A 9 -9.20 -1.80 5.81
N TYR A 10 -10.30 -1.14 5.50
CA TYR A 10 -10.73 0.02 6.24
C TYR A 10 -11.15 -0.41 7.65
N ASN A 11 -10.71 0.34 8.65
CA ASN A 11 -11.00 0.08 10.05
C ASN A 11 -11.47 1.34 10.80
N LYS A 12 -11.52 2.49 10.14
CA LYS A 12 -11.97 3.75 10.72
C LYS A 12 -12.81 4.56 9.73
N ALA A 13 -13.67 5.42 10.28
CA ALA A 13 -14.47 6.37 9.51
C ALA A 13 -13.60 7.25 8.58
N PRO A 14 -14.15 7.73 7.45
CA PRO A 14 -15.55 7.57 7.01
C PRO A 14 -15.84 6.22 6.32
N TYR A 15 -14.84 5.37 6.12
CA TYR A 15 -14.94 4.22 5.21
C TYR A 15 -15.65 2.99 5.81
N VAL A 16 -15.83 2.94 7.13
CA VAL A 16 -16.61 1.90 7.81
C VAL A 16 -17.64 2.51 8.74
N PRO A 17 -18.84 1.92 8.86
CA PRO A 17 -19.90 2.42 9.74
C PRO A 17 -19.52 2.31 11.23
N GLU A 18 -18.77 1.27 11.59
CA GLU A 18 -18.27 1.05 12.95
C GLU A 18 -16.76 0.79 12.93
N PRO A 19 -15.96 1.53 13.74
CA PRO A 19 -14.53 1.32 13.82
C PRO A 19 -14.19 -0.12 14.19
N GLN A 20 -13.26 -0.70 13.45
CA GLN A 20 -12.68 -2.01 13.73
C GLN A 20 -11.30 -1.83 14.33
N LYS A 21 -10.90 -2.73 15.22
CA LYS A 21 -9.58 -2.64 15.86
C LYS A 21 -8.44 -2.83 14.85
N ASN A 22 -8.51 -3.88 14.03
CA ASN A 22 -7.42 -4.31 13.17
C ASN A 22 -7.66 -3.84 11.72
N SER A 23 -6.60 -3.47 11.02
CA SER A 23 -6.63 -3.07 9.61
C SER A 23 -5.86 -4.00 8.69
N ILE A 24 -4.95 -4.82 9.21
CA ILE A 24 -4.19 -5.80 8.42
C ILE A 24 -4.37 -7.19 9.04
N PHE A 25 -4.66 -8.16 8.19
CA PHE A 25 -4.80 -9.57 8.53
C PHE A 25 -3.79 -10.37 7.74
N ILE A 26 -3.07 -11.27 8.41
CA ILE A 26 -2.32 -12.32 7.73
C ILE A 26 -3.18 -13.57 7.74
N VAL A 27 -3.48 -14.06 6.55
CA VAL A 27 -4.37 -15.19 6.33
C VAL A 27 -3.56 -16.34 5.74
N LYS A 28 -3.59 -17.51 6.38
CA LYS A 28 -3.08 -18.75 5.81
C LYS A 28 -4.17 -19.34 4.94
N PHE A 29 -3.86 -19.54 3.65
CA PHE A 29 -4.69 -20.28 2.72
C PHE A 29 -4.10 -21.66 2.46
N GLU A 30 -4.81 -22.70 2.84
CA GLU A 30 -4.41 -24.09 2.66
C GLU A 30 -5.18 -24.70 1.50
N PHE A 31 -4.48 -24.98 0.41
CA PHE A 31 -5.02 -25.68 -0.76
C PHE A 31 -4.96 -27.19 -0.55
N THR A 32 -6.11 -27.84 -0.72
CA THR A 32 -6.25 -29.27 -1.00
C THR A 32 -6.74 -29.45 -2.45
N LYS A 33 -6.74 -30.67 -2.97
CA LYS A 33 -7.21 -30.95 -4.34
C LYS A 33 -8.67 -30.56 -4.55
N ASP A 34 -9.49 -30.65 -3.50
CA ASP A 34 -10.95 -30.55 -3.57
C ASP A 34 -11.53 -29.36 -2.78
N SER A 35 -10.70 -28.65 -2.00
CA SER A 35 -11.14 -27.53 -1.17
C SER A 35 -9.99 -26.57 -0.81
N GLY A 36 -10.36 -25.35 -0.43
CA GLY A 36 -9.44 -24.37 0.16
C GLY A 36 -9.93 -23.94 1.54
N LYS A 37 -9.03 -23.91 2.53
CA LYS A 37 -9.33 -23.40 3.87
C LYS A 37 -8.58 -22.10 4.13
N LEU A 38 -9.31 -21.04 4.46
CA LEU A 38 -8.75 -19.77 4.93
C LEU A 38 -8.76 -19.73 6.46
N SER A 39 -7.66 -19.29 7.07
CA SER A 39 -7.58 -19.04 8.50
C SER A 39 -6.76 -17.81 8.79
N VAL A 40 -7.25 -16.95 9.68
CA VAL A 40 -6.49 -15.79 10.15
C VAL A 40 -5.42 -16.29 11.12
N VAL A 41 -4.16 -15.93 10.86
CA VAL A 41 -3.02 -16.32 11.70
C VAL A 41 -2.41 -15.14 12.47
N SER A 42 -2.56 -13.92 11.95
CA SER A 42 -2.14 -12.69 12.63
C SER A 42 -3.05 -11.52 12.29
N LYS A 43 -3.08 -10.51 13.15
CA LYS A 43 -3.84 -9.27 13.02
C LYS A 43 -2.98 -8.10 13.49
N TYR A 44 -3.06 -6.96 12.82
CA TYR A 44 -2.34 -5.74 13.16
C TYR A 44 -3.30 -4.55 13.20
N ASP A 45 -3.12 -3.67 14.18
CA ASP A 45 -3.91 -2.48 14.46
C ASP A 45 -3.12 -1.16 14.33
N ASP A 46 -1.82 -1.23 14.01
CA ASP A 46 -0.89 -0.09 13.94
C ASP A 46 -1.08 0.81 12.71
N VAL A 47 -1.90 0.39 11.74
CA VAL A 47 -2.18 1.16 10.52
C VAL A 47 -3.65 1.52 10.50
N ILE A 48 -3.99 2.77 10.23
CA ILE A 48 -5.38 3.16 10.01
C ILE A 48 -5.69 2.94 8.53
N ASN A 49 -6.79 2.26 8.22
CA ASN A 49 -7.28 2.09 6.84
C ASN A 49 -6.19 1.64 5.86
N ALA A 50 -5.69 0.42 6.06
CA ALA A 50 -4.66 -0.17 5.20
C ALA A 50 -5.27 -0.53 3.83
N SER A 51 -5.35 0.45 2.93
CA SER A 51 -6.13 0.37 1.69
C SER A 51 -5.42 -0.38 0.58
N TYR A 52 -4.09 -0.28 0.51
CA TYR A 52 -3.30 -0.91 -0.55
C TYR A 52 -1.90 -1.35 -0.09
N PHE A 53 -1.34 -2.33 -0.78
CA PHE A 53 -0.08 -2.97 -0.46
C PHE A 53 0.80 -3.11 -1.69
N ALA A 54 2.11 -2.97 -1.49
CA ALA A 54 3.10 -3.45 -2.42
C ALA A 54 4.21 -4.18 -1.67
N LYS A 55 4.72 -5.26 -2.26
CA LYS A 55 5.76 -6.09 -1.66
C LYS A 55 7.01 -6.08 -2.52
N SER A 56 8.16 -5.95 -1.88
CA SER A 56 9.45 -6.25 -2.50
C SER A 56 10.36 -7.03 -1.55
N GLY A 57 10.89 -8.17 -2.00
CA GLY A 57 11.73 -9.03 -1.18
C GLY A 57 11.03 -9.45 0.12
N ASP A 58 11.66 -9.16 1.26
CA ASP A 58 11.12 -9.36 2.60
C ASP A 58 10.42 -8.12 3.18
N ARG A 59 10.08 -7.12 2.37
CA ARG A 59 9.40 -5.90 2.81
C ARG A 59 8.00 -5.75 2.23
N LEU A 60 7.11 -5.21 3.05
CA LEU A 60 5.74 -4.84 2.70
C LEU A 60 5.57 -3.34 2.94
N PHE A 61 5.11 -2.62 1.93
CA PHE A 61 4.75 -1.21 1.99
C PHE A 61 3.22 -1.11 1.94
N VAL A 62 2.66 -0.36 2.87
CA VAL A 62 1.22 -0.24 3.07
C VAL A 62 0.87 1.24 3.07
N VAL A 63 -0.18 1.62 2.36
CA VAL A 63 -0.73 2.98 2.45
C VAL A 63 -1.89 3.01 3.43
N SER A 64 -1.90 4.05 4.24
CA SER A 64 -2.98 4.40 5.18
C SER A 64 -3.81 5.51 4.55
N GLU A 65 -5.06 5.18 4.24
CA GLU A 65 -6.00 6.11 3.61
C GLU A 65 -6.78 6.90 4.67
N GLN A 66 -6.53 8.21 4.74
CA GLN A 66 -7.18 9.10 5.70
C GLN A 66 -7.57 10.42 5.04
N GLN A 67 -8.55 11.11 5.63
CA GLN A 67 -9.09 12.37 5.11
C GLN A 67 -8.17 13.58 5.30
N ASP A 68 -7.24 13.51 6.25
CA ASP A 68 -6.34 14.63 6.57
C ASP A 68 -4.86 14.25 6.45
N LEU A 69 -4.48 13.11 7.02
CA LEU A 69 -3.09 12.69 7.16
C LEU A 69 -2.92 11.24 6.70
N SER A 70 -2.62 11.07 5.42
CA SER A 70 -2.25 9.76 4.89
C SER A 70 -0.86 9.35 5.36
N SER A 71 -0.54 8.06 5.22
CA SER A 71 0.82 7.60 5.50
C SER A 71 1.24 6.44 4.62
N VAL A 72 2.56 6.25 4.51
CA VAL A 72 3.16 5.03 4.01
C VAL A 72 3.87 4.33 5.17
N VAL A 73 3.60 3.04 5.34
CA VAL A 73 4.13 2.20 6.41
C VAL A 73 4.95 1.07 5.82
N GLN A 74 6.16 0.90 6.32
CA GLN A 74 7.07 -0.18 5.94
C GLN A 74 7.10 -1.23 7.05
N PHE A 75 6.89 -2.49 6.65
CA PHE A 75 7.05 -3.67 7.48
C PHE A 75 8.10 -4.59 6.90
N ARG A 76 8.81 -5.31 7.78
CA ARG A 76 9.57 -6.50 7.43
C ARG A 76 8.72 -7.75 7.61
N ILE A 77 8.67 -8.57 6.58
CA ILE A 77 8.05 -9.88 6.58
C ILE A 77 9.03 -10.88 7.18
N ARG A 78 8.74 -11.36 8.39
CA ARG A 78 9.63 -12.28 9.10
C ARG A 78 9.42 -13.75 8.76
N GLY A 79 8.27 -14.13 8.18
CA GLY A 79 8.01 -15.54 7.85
C GLY A 79 6.72 -15.82 7.11
N PHE A 80 6.64 -15.49 5.81
CA PHE A 80 5.56 -15.97 4.94
C PHE A 80 5.82 -17.37 4.37
N ASP A 81 6.69 -18.16 5.01
CA ASP A 81 6.88 -19.56 4.66
C ASP A 81 6.14 -20.44 5.68
N ALA A 82 5.31 -21.36 5.18
CA ALA A 82 4.50 -22.22 6.01
C ALA A 82 5.33 -23.18 6.87
N ARG A 83 6.55 -23.52 6.43
CA ARG A 83 7.41 -24.48 7.12
C ARG A 83 7.97 -23.88 8.41
N SER A 84 8.36 -22.61 8.39
CA SER A 84 8.90 -21.89 9.55
C SER A 84 7.83 -21.64 10.62
N ILE A 85 6.59 -21.39 10.20
CA ILE A 85 5.44 -21.27 11.10
C ILE A 85 5.06 -22.63 11.68
N ASP A 86 4.90 -23.66 10.83
CA ASP A 86 4.49 -24.99 11.29
C ASP A 86 5.60 -25.68 12.13
N SER A 87 6.88 -25.31 11.95
CA SER A 87 7.99 -25.77 12.79
C SER A 87 8.17 -24.97 14.10
N GLY A 88 7.34 -23.96 14.37
CA GLY A 88 7.43 -23.12 15.56
C GLY A 88 8.67 -22.22 15.63
N LYS A 89 9.36 -21.97 14.51
CA LYS A 89 10.56 -21.10 14.46
C LYS A 89 10.20 -19.62 14.55
N ILE A 90 8.96 -19.28 14.22
CA ILE A 90 8.42 -17.92 14.27
C ILE A 90 7.07 -18.00 14.93
N GLU A 91 6.84 -17.16 15.94
CA GLU A 91 5.51 -17.02 16.54
C GLU A 91 4.55 -16.46 15.49
N LYS A 92 3.35 -17.04 15.40
CA LYS A 92 2.31 -16.63 14.43
C LYS A 92 1.96 -15.13 14.52
N THR A 93 2.25 -14.49 15.64
CA THR A 93 2.01 -13.07 15.94
C THR A 93 3.07 -12.13 15.33
N LEU A 94 4.26 -12.61 14.98
CA LEU A 94 5.41 -11.79 14.56
C LEU A 94 5.68 -11.85 13.05
N LEU A 95 4.64 -12.01 12.22
CA LEU A 95 4.80 -12.17 10.77
C LEU A 95 5.17 -10.87 10.04
N LEU A 96 4.68 -9.74 10.54
CA LEU A 96 5.09 -8.39 10.15
C LEU A 96 5.77 -7.72 11.35
N GLU A 97 6.98 -7.22 11.15
CA GLU A 97 7.68 -6.33 12.07
C GLU A 97 7.57 -4.91 11.52
N PHE A 98 7.01 -4.00 12.30
CA PHE A 98 7.01 -2.57 11.97
C PHE A 98 8.46 -2.05 11.87
N GLU A 99 8.78 -1.38 10.76
CA GLU A 99 10.10 -0.75 10.59
C GLU A 99 10.00 0.77 10.61
N LYS A 100 9.10 1.35 9.80
CA LYS A 100 9.01 2.81 9.63
C LYS A 100 7.62 3.24 9.17
N LYS A 101 7.22 4.43 9.57
CA LYS A 101 6.03 5.14 9.06
C LYS A 101 6.43 6.56 8.67
N VAL A 102 5.92 7.02 7.54
CA VAL A 102 6.02 8.42 7.12
C VAL A 102 4.61 8.95 6.88
N ASP A 103 4.21 9.89 7.73
CA ASP A 103 2.95 10.63 7.63
C ASP A 103 3.13 11.81 6.65
N PHE A 104 2.08 12.12 5.88
CA PHE A 104 2.10 13.23 4.93
C PHE A 104 0.72 13.88 4.72
N CYS A 105 0.71 15.19 4.51
CA CYS A 105 -0.50 16.02 4.38
C CYS A 105 -1.10 15.98 2.96
N ASP A 106 -1.34 14.78 2.44
CA ASP A 106 -2.05 14.55 1.19
C ASP A 106 -3.05 13.40 1.39
N PRO A 107 -4.33 13.71 1.55
CA PRO A 107 -5.33 12.71 1.89
C PRO A 107 -5.62 11.72 0.76
N GLY A 108 -6.26 10.62 1.12
CA GLY A 108 -6.74 9.62 0.17
C GLY A 108 -5.63 8.78 -0.45
N ALA A 109 -4.54 8.48 0.27
CA ALA A 109 -3.53 7.53 -0.23
C ALA A 109 -4.17 6.16 -0.49
N CYS A 110 -4.30 5.80 -1.77
CA CYS A 110 -5.15 4.69 -2.22
C CYS A 110 -4.37 3.63 -3.02
N PHE A 111 -3.15 3.93 -3.43
CA PHE A 111 -2.33 3.03 -4.23
C PHE A 111 -0.85 3.23 -3.91
N VAL A 112 -0.09 2.14 -3.93
CA VAL A 112 1.37 2.17 -3.82
C VAL A 112 2.01 1.24 -4.83
N SER A 113 3.07 1.71 -5.49
CA SER A 113 3.94 0.91 -6.34
C SER A 113 5.38 0.97 -5.87
N ILE A 114 6.17 -0.04 -6.24
CA ILE A 114 7.59 -0.14 -5.91
C ILE A 114 8.42 -0.28 -7.18
N GLU A 115 9.50 0.48 -7.24
CA GLU A 115 10.56 0.34 -8.22
C GLU A 115 11.88 0.02 -7.51
N GLU A 116 12.52 -1.10 -7.86
CA GLU A 116 13.90 -1.37 -7.44
C GLU A 116 14.87 -0.44 -8.16
N LEU A 117 15.83 0.10 -7.41
CA LEU A 117 16.90 0.96 -7.90
C LEU A 117 18.27 0.23 -7.81
N VAL A 118 19.28 0.78 -8.48
CA VAL A 118 20.60 0.14 -8.69
C VAL A 118 21.43 -0.03 -7.40
N ASP A 119 21.10 0.73 -6.34
CA ASP A 119 21.82 0.78 -5.05
C ASP A 119 21.10 0.02 -3.91
N ASP A 120 20.34 -1.03 -4.24
CA ASP A 120 19.43 -1.79 -3.37
C ASP A 120 18.31 -0.96 -2.72
N SER A 121 18.22 0.32 -3.07
CA SER A 121 17.13 1.17 -2.65
C SER A 121 15.87 0.93 -3.49
N LYS A 122 14.75 1.40 -2.97
CA LYS A 122 13.44 1.29 -3.61
C LYS A 122 12.84 2.68 -3.72
N ARG A 123 12.30 3.00 -4.89
CA ARG A 123 11.36 4.10 -5.03
C ARG A 123 9.96 3.59 -4.75
N ILE A 124 9.28 4.25 -3.83
CA ILE A 124 7.91 3.97 -3.43
C ILE A 124 7.06 5.12 -3.94
N SER A 125 6.14 4.84 -4.84
CA SER A 125 5.26 5.87 -5.42
C SER A 125 3.85 5.67 -4.89
N VAL A 126 3.25 6.71 -4.35
CA VAL A 126 1.94 6.70 -3.71
C VAL A 126 1.00 7.65 -4.43
N ALA A 127 -0.14 7.12 -4.90
CA ALA A 127 -1.21 7.92 -5.47
C ALA A 127 -2.20 8.35 -4.37
N CYS A 128 -2.44 9.66 -4.28
CA CYS A 128 -3.36 10.26 -3.32
C CYS A 128 -4.61 10.72 -4.07
N TYR A 129 -5.69 9.93 -3.94
CA TYR A 129 -6.96 10.12 -4.64
C TYR A 129 -7.57 11.47 -4.30
N ASP A 130 -7.67 11.78 -3.01
CA ASP A 130 -8.31 13.02 -2.61
C ASP A 130 -7.46 14.22 -3.01
N SER A 131 -6.15 14.24 -2.79
CA SER A 131 -5.39 15.46 -3.12
C SER A 131 -4.99 15.62 -4.59
N GLY A 132 -5.17 14.59 -5.43
CA GLY A 132 -4.74 14.65 -6.83
C GLY A 132 -3.22 14.70 -6.96
N VAL A 133 -2.52 13.98 -6.08
CA VAL A 133 -1.07 14.08 -5.93
C VAL A 133 -0.42 12.71 -6.06
N LEU A 134 0.72 12.68 -6.73
CA LEU A 134 1.70 11.60 -6.62
C LEU A 134 2.77 12.00 -5.61
N ARG A 135 3.03 11.14 -4.62
CA ARG A 135 4.19 11.25 -3.72
C ARG A 135 5.19 10.15 -4.00
N THR A 136 6.47 10.46 -3.85
CA THR A 136 7.55 9.48 -3.99
C THR A 136 8.42 9.45 -2.75
N PHE A 137 8.82 8.25 -2.34
CA PHE A 137 9.68 8.00 -1.20
C PHE A 137 10.85 7.11 -1.61
N LYS A 138 12.00 7.26 -0.96
CA LYS A 138 13.12 6.33 -1.05
C LYS A 138 13.12 5.43 0.18
N SER A 139 13.23 4.13 -0.05
CA SER A 139 13.49 3.16 1.02
C SER A 139 14.86 2.52 0.83
N ARG A 140 15.65 2.44 1.91
CA ARG A 140 16.92 1.72 1.95
C ARG A 140 17.09 1.07 3.32
N GLY A 141 17.03 -0.26 3.37
CA GLY A 141 17.10 -0.94 4.66
C GLY A 141 15.83 -0.67 5.49
N LYS A 142 16.00 -0.07 6.67
CA LYS A 142 14.89 0.36 7.55
C LYS A 142 14.49 1.82 7.33
N GLU A 143 15.26 2.56 6.52
CA GLU A 143 14.97 3.96 6.22
C GLU A 143 13.86 4.07 5.18
N LEU A 144 13.02 5.08 5.36
CA LEU A 144 11.97 5.50 4.43
C LEU A 144 11.85 7.02 4.52
N GLU A 145 12.12 7.70 3.42
CA GLU A 145 12.22 9.16 3.34
C GLU A 145 11.46 9.67 2.12
N GLU A 146 10.83 10.84 2.23
CA GLU A 146 10.17 11.49 1.09
C GLU A 146 11.21 12.05 0.11
N GLU A 147 11.06 11.72 -1.18
CA GLU A 147 11.90 12.27 -2.26
C GLU A 147 11.22 13.40 -3.03
N GLY A 148 9.89 13.38 -3.11
CA GLY A 148 9.20 14.34 -3.96
C GLY A 148 7.68 14.23 -3.97
N LYS A 149 7.09 15.24 -4.59
CA LYS A 149 5.66 15.42 -4.76
C LYS A 149 5.38 16.02 -6.13
N LEU A 150 4.42 15.45 -6.84
CA LEU A 150 3.86 15.99 -8.08
C LEU A 150 2.37 16.18 -7.88
N LYS A 151 1.88 17.41 -8.10
CA LYS A 151 0.46 17.74 -8.08
C LYS A 151 -0.03 17.83 -9.52
N PHE A 152 -1.16 17.20 -9.82
CA PHE A 152 -1.76 17.29 -11.13
C PHE A 152 -2.60 18.57 -11.25
N ASP A 153 -2.59 19.14 -12.46
CA ASP A 153 -3.40 20.32 -12.76
C ASP A 153 -4.81 19.90 -13.16
N PHE A 154 -5.79 20.69 -12.73
CA PHE A 154 -7.20 20.45 -13.04
C PHE A 154 -7.47 20.80 -14.51
N CYS A 155 -8.03 19.86 -15.26
CA CYS A 155 -8.28 20.02 -16.70
C CYS A 155 -9.48 19.16 -17.13
N VAL A 156 -10.67 19.49 -16.66
CA VAL A 156 -11.92 18.79 -17.02
C VAL A 156 -12.86 19.76 -17.70
N ASP A 157 -13.51 19.32 -18.76
CA ASP A 157 -14.43 20.12 -19.58
C ASP A 157 -15.89 20.04 -19.09
N GLU A 158 -16.23 19.02 -18.29
CA GLU A 158 -17.55 18.84 -17.66
C GLU A 158 -17.38 18.41 -16.18
N GLU A 159 -17.97 19.16 -15.25
CA GLU A 159 -17.92 18.83 -13.82
C GLU A 159 -18.93 17.71 -13.48
N SER A 160 -18.43 16.59 -12.97
CA SER A 160 -19.24 15.56 -12.29
C SER A 160 -18.81 15.44 -10.83
N GLU A 161 -19.69 14.93 -9.96
CA GLU A 161 -19.43 14.81 -8.49
C GLU A 161 -18.19 13.97 -8.13
N ARG A 162 -17.61 13.23 -9.09
CA ARG A 162 -16.43 12.38 -8.90
C ARG A 162 -15.19 12.89 -9.64
N GLN A 163 -15.30 14.02 -10.33
CA GLN A 163 -14.28 14.60 -11.19
C GLN A 163 -14.17 16.11 -10.93
N GLU A 164 -14.45 16.54 -9.71
CA GLU A 164 -14.42 17.94 -9.29
C GLU A 164 -13.01 18.51 -9.13
N ARG A 165 -12.01 17.62 -9.13
CA ARG A 165 -10.58 17.91 -9.02
C ARG A 165 -9.75 16.72 -9.52
N PRO A 166 -8.42 16.86 -9.66
CA PRO A 166 -7.58 15.71 -9.99
C PRO A 166 -7.66 14.62 -8.92
N HIS A 167 -7.70 13.35 -9.35
CA HIS A 167 -7.80 12.17 -8.51
C HIS A 167 -6.79 11.09 -8.93
N ALA A 168 -5.57 11.18 -8.40
CA ALA A 168 -4.52 10.21 -8.67
C ALA A 168 -4.89 8.87 -8.03
N HIS A 169 -5.12 7.83 -8.85
CA HIS A 169 -5.62 6.54 -8.35
C HIS A 169 -4.67 5.35 -8.64
N CYS A 170 -3.78 5.48 -9.62
CA CYS A 170 -2.83 4.40 -9.93
C CYS A 170 -1.51 4.98 -10.41
N VAL A 171 -0.41 4.36 -10.01
CA VAL A 171 0.93 4.67 -10.51
C VAL A 171 1.67 3.37 -10.80
N VAL A 172 2.27 3.27 -12.00
CA VAL A 172 3.04 2.10 -12.42
C VAL A 172 4.26 2.54 -13.22
N LYS A 173 5.23 1.64 -13.43
CA LYS A 173 6.31 1.90 -14.40
C LYS A 173 5.71 2.04 -15.80
N SER A 174 6.11 3.08 -16.53
CA SER A 174 5.55 3.33 -17.87
C SER A 174 6.10 2.36 -18.93
N GLY A 175 7.34 1.88 -18.74
CA GLY A 175 8.07 1.05 -19.70
C GLY A 175 8.64 1.81 -20.91
N LYS A 176 8.45 3.13 -21.00
CA LYS A 176 9.01 3.96 -22.08
C LYS A 176 10.51 4.23 -21.90
N GLU A 177 10.87 4.69 -20.71
CA GLU A 177 12.24 5.02 -20.32
C GLU A 177 12.51 4.51 -18.90
N GLU A 178 13.78 4.26 -18.58
CA GLU A 178 14.17 3.85 -17.24
C GLU A 178 13.78 4.92 -16.21
N GLY A 179 13.10 4.51 -15.13
CA GLY A 179 12.62 5.42 -14.09
C GLY A 179 11.36 6.25 -14.43
N SER A 180 10.77 6.06 -15.63
CA SER A 180 9.52 6.73 -16.00
C SER A 180 8.28 6.05 -15.40
N LEU A 181 7.30 6.86 -14.97
CA LEU A 181 6.08 6.42 -14.32
C LEU A 181 4.87 6.79 -15.17
N ALA A 182 3.88 5.91 -15.26
CA ALA A 182 2.55 6.24 -15.75
C ALA A 182 1.61 6.42 -14.56
N VAL A 183 0.88 7.55 -14.52
CA VAL A 183 -0.06 7.86 -13.44
C VAL A 183 -1.44 8.10 -14.00
N VAL A 184 -2.43 7.39 -13.47
CA VAL A 184 -3.84 7.55 -13.81
C VAL A 184 -4.46 8.60 -12.89
N ASP A 185 -5.01 9.64 -13.50
CA ASP A 185 -5.82 10.66 -12.85
C ASP A 185 -7.27 10.50 -13.32
N LEU A 186 -8.09 9.93 -12.44
CA LEU A 186 -9.51 9.69 -12.73
C LEU A 186 -10.32 10.99 -12.76
N GLY A 187 -9.85 12.02 -12.06
CA GLY A 187 -10.54 13.29 -11.98
C GLY A 187 -10.46 14.11 -13.26
N ALA A 188 -9.43 13.85 -14.08
CA ALA A 188 -9.21 14.54 -15.34
C ALA A 188 -9.35 13.62 -16.57
N ASP A 189 -9.74 12.35 -16.39
CA ASP A 189 -9.74 11.32 -17.44
C ASP A 189 -8.41 11.24 -18.21
N ARG A 190 -7.28 11.30 -17.49
CA ARG A 190 -5.94 11.42 -18.06
C ARG A 190 -4.95 10.39 -17.51
N VAL A 191 -3.96 10.11 -18.34
CA VAL A 191 -2.76 9.36 -17.96
C VAL A 191 -1.53 10.23 -18.20
N TYR A 192 -0.80 10.55 -17.14
CA TYR A 192 0.48 11.27 -17.20
C TYR A 192 1.63 10.27 -17.33
N GLN A 193 2.70 10.64 -18.06
CA GLN A 193 3.89 9.81 -18.29
C GLN A 193 5.17 10.63 -18.24
#